data_AF-C0N4K3-F1
#
_entry.id   AF-C0N4K3-F1
#
_cell.length_a   1.000
_cell.length_b   1.000
_cell.length_c   1.000
_cell.angle_alpha   90.00
_cell.angle_beta   90.00
_cell.angle_gamma   90.00
#
_symmetry.space_group_name_H-M   'P 1'
#
loop_
_entity.id
_entity.type
_entity.pdbx_description
1 polymer ?
#
loop_
_entity_poly.entity_id
_entity_poly.type
_entity_poly.pdbx_seq_one_letter_code
_entity_poly.pdbx_strand_id
1 'polypeptide(L)'
;MLAWQGAQPADLEDTRQLSQLYCPDITIADDLLERIQRESMGVARRICVNLNQVQQAAYSAGTDQIDVKLWGNRPLYTGDAPRRKVK
;
A
#
# COMPACT_ATOMS: atom_id res chain seq x y z
N MET A 1 27.52 2.55 20.27
CA MET A 1 28.14 3.24 19.13
C MET A 1 27.07 3.42 18.08
N LEU A 2 26.81 4.64 17.60
CA LEU A 2 25.81 4.90 16.55
C LEU A 2 26.43 4.56 15.18
N ALA A 3 25.78 3.68 14.43
CA ALA A 3 26.15 3.33 13.07
C ALA A 3 25.25 4.08 12.09
N TRP A 4 25.85 4.81 11.15
CA TRP A 4 25.13 5.52 10.10
C TRP A 4 24.94 4.57 8.92
N GLN A 5 23.72 4.09 8.73
CA GLN A 5 23.35 3.17 7.66
C GLN A 5 22.20 3.77 6.84
N GLY A 6 22.16 3.45 5.55
CA GLY A 6 21.02 3.77 4.70
C GLY A 6 19.73 3.14 5.24
N ALA A 7 18.61 3.85 5.06
CA ALA A 7 17.29 3.32 5.41
C ALA A 7 17.03 2.01 4.63
N GLN A 8 16.57 0.99 5.34
CA GLN A 8 16.19 -0.28 4.73
C GLN A 8 14.80 -0.14 4.09
N PRO A 9 14.53 -0.88 3.00
CA PRO A 9 13.19 -0.95 2.44
C PRO A 9 12.24 -1.61 3.44
N ALA A 10 10.99 -1.14 3.49
CA ALA A 10 9.95 -1.73 4.31
C ALA A 10 9.55 -3.12 3.77
N ASP A 11 9.40 -4.07 4.67
CA ASP A 11 8.90 -5.41 4.35
C ASP A 11 7.37 -5.53 4.56
N LEU A 12 6.86 -6.77 4.50
CA LEU A 12 5.44 -7.04 4.66
C LEU A 12 4.94 -6.74 6.09
N GLU A 13 5.75 -7.03 7.10
CA GLU A 13 5.42 -6.78 8.49
C GLU A 13 5.35 -5.28 8.77
N ASP A 14 6.30 -4.49 8.23
CA ASP A 14 6.22 -3.03 8.26
C ASP A 14 4.92 -2.55 7.59
N THR A 15 4.56 -3.12 6.45
CA THR A 15 3.35 -2.76 5.70
C THR A 15 2.08 -3.05 6.52
N ARG A 16 2.07 -4.16 7.26
CA ARG A 16 0.98 -4.54 8.19
C ARG A 16 0.91 -3.58 9.39
N GLN A 17 2.04 -3.17 9.95
CA GLN A 17 2.07 -2.17 11.01
C GLN A 17 1.55 -0.81 10.50
N LEU A 18 1.96 -0.40 9.30
CA LEU A 18 1.47 0.83 8.66
C LEU A 18 -0.04 0.76 8.38
N SER A 19 -0.58 -0.39 7.97
CA SER A 19 -2.03 -0.53 7.77
C SER A 19 -2.80 -0.38 9.08
N GLN A 20 -2.32 -1.00 10.16
CA GLN A 20 -2.94 -0.84 11.48
C GLN A 20 -2.88 0.61 11.99
N LEU A 21 -1.79 1.31 11.73
CA LEU A 21 -1.58 2.69 12.17
C LEU A 21 -2.45 3.69 11.40
N TYR A 22 -2.48 3.58 10.06
CA TYR A 22 -3.12 4.58 9.19
C TYR A 22 -4.55 4.20 8.77
N CYS A 23 -4.90 2.92 8.85
CA CYS A 23 -6.20 2.40 8.43
C CYS A 23 -6.81 1.47 9.49
N PRO A 24 -6.97 1.92 10.76
CA PRO A 24 -7.36 1.06 11.87
C PRO A 24 -8.79 0.49 11.74
N ASP A 25 -9.69 1.19 11.04
CA ASP A 25 -11.10 0.80 10.91
C ASP A 25 -11.37 -0.25 9.83
N ILE A 26 -10.34 -0.67 9.08
CA ILE A 26 -10.47 -1.68 8.02
C ILE A 26 -9.46 -2.80 8.17
N THR A 27 -9.86 -4.00 7.81
CA THR A 27 -9.01 -5.17 7.69
C THR A 27 -8.57 -5.33 6.25
N ILE A 28 -7.27 -5.13 5.99
CA ILE A 28 -6.67 -5.35 4.67
C ILE A 28 -6.03 -6.74 4.69
N ALA A 29 -6.43 -7.60 3.77
CA ALA A 29 -5.91 -8.96 3.69
C ALA A 29 -4.42 -8.97 3.28
N ASP A 30 -3.69 -10.01 3.73
CA ASP A 30 -2.24 -10.11 3.57
C ASP A 30 -1.82 -10.15 2.09
N ASP A 31 -2.61 -10.81 1.23
CA ASP A 31 -2.38 -10.85 -0.22
C ASP A 31 -2.38 -9.46 -0.88
N LEU A 32 -3.23 -8.56 -0.37
CA LEU A 32 -3.29 -7.19 -0.85
C LEU A 32 -2.14 -6.35 -0.27
N LEU A 33 -1.78 -6.57 1.00
CA LEU A 33 -0.61 -5.92 1.62
C LEU A 33 0.69 -6.31 0.91
N GLU A 34 0.88 -7.59 0.58
CA GLU A 34 2.01 -8.08 -0.20
C GLU A 34 2.10 -7.40 -1.57
N ARG A 35 0.96 -7.27 -2.27
CA ARG A 35 0.90 -6.56 -3.54
C ARG A 35 1.27 -5.09 -3.37
N ILE A 36 0.78 -4.42 -2.33
CA ILE A 36 1.10 -3.01 -2.04
C ILE A 36 2.59 -2.83 -1.76
N GLN A 37 3.17 -3.69 -0.93
CA GLN A 37 4.59 -3.66 -0.58
C GLN A 37 5.45 -3.79 -1.84
N ARG A 38 5.12 -4.75 -2.71
CA ARG A 38 5.85 -5.03 -3.95
C ARG A 38 5.80 -3.86 -4.93
N GLU A 39 4.61 -3.33 -5.23
CA GLU A 39 4.45 -2.20 -6.16
C GLU A 39 5.04 -0.90 -5.60
N SER A 40 5.11 -0.78 -4.28
CA SER A 40 5.73 0.37 -3.59
C SER A 40 7.25 0.24 -3.49
N MET A 41 7.83 -0.92 -3.80
CA MET A 41 9.25 -1.25 -3.66
C MET A 41 9.79 -0.97 -2.24
N GLY A 42 8.97 -1.26 -1.21
CA GLY A 42 9.33 -1.00 0.19
C GLY A 42 9.45 0.48 0.58
N VAL A 43 9.03 1.41 -0.28
CA VAL A 43 9.04 2.85 0.05
C VAL A 43 7.82 3.17 0.91
N ALA A 44 8.04 3.43 2.21
CA ALA A 44 6.99 3.68 3.20
C ALA A 44 5.94 4.72 2.76
N ARG A 45 6.36 5.85 2.19
CA ARG A 45 5.42 6.88 1.70
C ARG A 45 4.47 6.36 0.63
N ARG A 46 4.95 5.51 -0.29
CA ARG A 46 4.12 4.92 -1.35
C ARG A 46 3.15 3.90 -0.78
N ILE A 47 3.61 3.11 0.19
CA ILE A 47 2.77 2.18 0.94
C ILE A 47 1.61 2.94 1.59
N CYS A 48 1.88 4.02 2.35
CA CYS A 48 0.82 4.80 2.99
C CYS A 48 -0.19 5.41 1.99
N VAL A 49 0.27 5.89 0.84
CA VAL A 49 -0.61 6.41 -0.22
C VAL A 49 -1.53 5.31 -0.76
N ASN A 50 -0.99 4.12 -0.99
CA ASN A 50 -1.75 2.97 -1.45
C ASN A 50 -2.74 2.46 -0.40
N LEU A 51 -2.34 2.39 0.87
CA LEU A 51 -3.22 2.03 2.00
C LEU A 51 -4.41 2.99 2.10
N ASN A 52 -4.18 4.30 1.94
CA ASN A 52 -5.28 5.27 1.92
C ASN A 52 -6.24 5.05 0.74
N GLN A 53 -5.73 4.74 -0.46
CA GLN A 53 -6.60 4.41 -1.61
C GLN A 53 -7.42 3.14 -1.38
N VAL A 54 -6.80 2.13 -0.77
CA VAL A 54 -7.45 0.87 -0.38
C VAL A 54 -8.55 1.13 0.64
N GLN A 55 -8.31 1.99 1.62
CA GLN A 55 -9.32 2.41 2.59
C GLN A 55 -10.50 3.11 1.94
N GLN A 56 -10.24 4.07 1.04
CA GLN A 56 -11.32 4.73 0.31
C GLN A 56 -12.13 3.75 -0.55
N ALA A 57 -11.47 2.75 -1.14
CA ALA A 57 -12.14 1.71 -1.91
C ALA A 57 -13.03 0.81 -1.01
N ALA A 58 -12.56 0.43 0.18
CA ALA A 58 -13.34 -0.33 1.14
C ALA A 58 -14.59 0.45 1.61
N TYR A 59 -14.42 1.72 1.95
CA TYR A 59 -15.54 2.61 2.31
C TYR A 59 -16.53 2.78 1.16
N SER A 60 -16.05 2.96 -0.08
CA SER A 60 -16.92 3.06 -1.25
C SER A 60 -17.68 1.77 -1.54
N ALA A 61 -17.12 0.62 -1.16
CA ALA A 61 -17.77 -0.69 -1.25
C ALA A 61 -18.66 -1.02 -0.04
N GLY A 62 -18.67 -0.16 0.99
CA GLY A 62 -19.45 -0.36 2.21
C GLY A 62 -18.99 -1.55 3.04
N THR A 63 -17.69 -1.87 3.02
CA THR A 63 -17.11 -2.99 3.76
C THR A 63 -15.94 -2.56 4.63
N ASP A 64 -15.78 -3.22 5.77
CA ASP A 64 -14.62 -3.10 6.65
C ASP A 64 -13.48 -4.05 6.24
N GLN A 65 -13.64 -4.89 5.20
CA GLN A 65 -12.61 -5.85 4.78
C GLN A 65 -12.33 -5.77 3.28
N ILE A 66 -11.05 -5.78 2.91
CA ILE A 66 -10.64 -5.69 1.51
C ILE A 66 -9.46 -6.61 1.21
N ASP A 67 -9.64 -7.44 0.19
CA ASP A 67 -8.64 -8.36 -0.35
C ASP A 67 -8.33 -8.04 -1.83
N VAL A 68 -7.38 -8.75 -2.44
CA VAL A 68 -7.00 -8.53 -3.84
C VAL A 68 -8.16 -8.73 -4.81
N LYS A 69 -9.15 -9.60 -4.51
CA LYS A 69 -10.32 -9.81 -5.38
C LYS A 69 -11.22 -8.59 -5.38
N LEU A 70 -11.54 -8.06 -4.19
CA LEU A 70 -12.34 -6.83 -4.08
C LEU A 70 -11.60 -5.62 -4.67
N TRP A 71 -10.27 -5.55 -4.48
CA TRP A 71 -9.42 -4.52 -5.08
C TRP A 71 -9.37 -4.63 -6.61
N GLY A 72 -9.36 -5.85 -7.15
CA GLY A 72 -9.43 -6.13 -8.58
C GLY A 72 -8.25 -5.55 -9.38
N ASN A 73 -8.57 -4.94 -10.52
CA ASN A 73 -7.58 -4.42 -11.47
C ASN A 73 -7.29 -2.91 -11.29
N ARG A 74 -7.63 -2.33 -10.14
CA ARG A 74 -7.31 -0.94 -9.85
C ARG A 74 -5.79 -0.76 -9.77
N PRO A 75 -5.22 0.27 -10.41
CA PRO A 75 -3.79 0.50 -10.37
C PRO A 75 -3.36 0.96 -8.97
N LEU A 76 -2.19 0.51 -8.53
CA LEU A 76 -1.53 1.03 -7.33
C LEU A 76 -0.58 2.15 -7.72
N TYR A 77 -0.37 3.09 -6.80
CA TYR A 77 0.59 4.16 -6.96
C TYR A 77 2.02 3.63 -6.82
N THR A 78 2.77 3.67 -7.91
CA THR A 78 4.18 3.23 -7.98
C THR A 78 5.18 4.38 -7.81
N GLY A 79 4.71 5.63 -7.90
CA GLY A 79 5.58 6.80 -7.94
C GLY A 79 6.35 6.99 -9.25
N ASP A 80 6.07 6.20 -10.29
CA ASP A 80 6.56 6.47 -11.65
C ASP A 80 5.96 7.79 -12.16
N ALA A 81 6.76 8.57 -12.87
CA ALA A 81 6.25 9.78 -13.50
C ALA A 81 5.18 9.41 -14.54
N PRO A 82 4.11 10.22 -14.71
CA PRO A 82 3.10 9.94 -15.72
C PRO A 82 3.75 9.88 -17.10
N ARG A 83 3.76 8.69 -17.71
CA ARG A 83 4.32 8.51 -19.05
C ARG A 83 3.42 9.20 -20.06
N ARG A 84 4.03 10.06 -20.89
CA ARG A 84 3.34 10.73 -22.01
C ARG A 84 2.79 9.65 -22.93
N LYS A 85 1.45 9.54 -23.02
CA LYS A 85 0.81 8.73 -24.06
C LYS A 85 0.95 9.48 -25.38
N VAL A 86 1.89 9.07 -26.22
CA VAL A 86 1.98 9.57 -27.60
C VAL A 86 0.79 8.97 -28.34
N LYS A 87 -0.08 9.83 -28.88
CA LYS A 87 -1.16 9.42 -29.79
C LYS A 87 -0.60 9.16 -31.18
#